data_AF-A0A9W8F484-F1
#
_entry.id   AF-A0A9W8F484-F1
#
_cell.length_a   1.000
_cell.length_b   1.000
_cell.length_c   1.000
_cell.angle_alpha   90.00
_cell.angle_beta   90.00
_cell.angle_gamma   90.00
#
_symmetry.space_group_name_H-M   'P 1'
#
loop_
_entity.id
_entity.type
_entity.pdbx_description
1 polymer ?
#
loop_
_entity_poly.entity_id
_entity_poly.type
_entity_poly.pdbx_seq_one_letter_code
_entity_poly.pdbx_strand_id
1 'polypeptide(L)'
;MLGAVSRHVAALRPGASRAFSTGPVPGYQTRLSQHYHNTLRDDMMILQYVPPQVRARQEELEETRLKAIKENVGGTPPNPLRKQQKTRPPKPRATESAAHNTPYVDKVTVHIRCREALQNKHHLLSALMTLQVVTGQRAEVIKAKNDAAPWKLRKGMPIGAKVELTGDRMYEFLDKLVEVVLPRMKEYNGLRMDAGDGMGCFTLGFDNSAIGLFPEMEMVYDMFPMVFGFAVNIKTTAGHNPAGRLLLSGLNLPFVHARKPATESLML
;
A
#
# COMPACT_ATOMS: atom_id res chain seq x y z
N MET A 1 -11.84 -37.29 30.87
CA MET A 1 -11.33 -36.19 31.71
C MET A 1 -10.06 -35.60 31.08
N LEU A 2 -10.19 -34.78 30.03
CA LEU A 2 -9.08 -34.02 29.46
C LEU A 2 -9.34 -32.55 29.81
N GLY A 3 -8.82 -32.15 30.96
CA GLY A 3 -8.96 -30.82 31.51
C GLY A 3 -8.32 -29.78 30.60
N ALA A 4 -9.10 -28.76 30.25
CA ALA A 4 -8.64 -27.58 29.58
C ALA A 4 -7.57 -26.89 30.42
N VAL A 5 -6.30 -26.96 29.99
CA VAL A 5 -5.22 -26.13 30.52
C VAL A 5 -5.38 -24.73 29.92
N SER A 6 -6.36 -23.99 30.42
CA SER A 6 -6.43 -22.54 30.22
C SER A 6 -5.29 -21.92 31.00
N ARG A 7 -4.13 -21.75 30.36
CA ARG A 7 -3.03 -20.99 30.96
C ARG A 7 -3.50 -19.56 31.12
N HIS A 8 -3.72 -19.14 32.37
CA HIS A 8 -3.73 -17.73 32.75
C HIS A 8 -2.41 -17.10 32.27
N VAL A 9 -2.46 -16.43 31.12
CA VAL A 9 -1.40 -15.50 30.71
C VAL A 9 -1.60 -14.27 31.57
N ALA A 10 -1.04 -14.31 32.78
CA ALA A 10 -0.78 -13.09 33.55
C ALA A 10 -0.09 -12.10 32.62
N ALA A 11 -0.47 -10.82 32.68
CA ALA A 11 0.13 -9.75 31.88
C ALA A 11 1.62 -9.61 32.24
N LEU A 12 2.44 -10.46 31.64
CA LEU A 12 3.89 -10.42 31.72
C LEU A 12 4.33 -9.02 31.29
N ARG A 13 5.28 -8.43 32.03
CA ARG A 13 5.93 -7.18 31.61
C ARG A 13 6.33 -7.32 30.13
N PRO A 14 6.12 -6.31 29.29
CA PRO A 14 6.33 -6.43 27.84
C PRO A 14 7.70 -7.02 27.48
N GLY A 15 8.75 -6.66 28.25
CA GLY A 15 10.12 -7.17 28.11
C GLY A 15 10.36 -8.66 28.44
N ALA A 16 9.40 -9.35 29.08
CA ALA A 16 9.50 -10.78 29.41
C ALA A 16 8.78 -11.68 28.39
N SER A 17 8.16 -11.11 27.37
CA SER A 17 7.46 -11.88 26.33
C SER A 17 8.44 -12.45 25.28
N ARG A 18 8.18 -13.66 24.78
CA ARG A 18 9.00 -14.27 23.70
C ARG A 18 8.91 -13.52 22.37
N ALA A 19 7.85 -12.75 22.20
CA ALA A 19 7.61 -11.89 21.03
C ALA A 19 8.12 -10.46 21.26
N PHE A 20 8.83 -10.20 22.37
CA PHE A 20 9.40 -8.90 22.64
C PHE A 20 10.41 -8.54 21.55
N SER A 21 10.11 -7.47 20.82
CA SER A 21 11.07 -6.74 20.01
C SER A 21 11.39 -5.47 20.75
N THR A 22 12.65 -5.03 20.68
CA THR A 22 12.95 -3.63 20.97
C THR A 22 12.10 -2.81 19.99
N GLY A 23 11.26 -1.91 20.52
CA GLY A 23 10.50 -0.99 19.68
C GLY A 23 11.43 -0.04 18.92
N PRO A 24 10.88 1.08 18.40
CA PRO A 24 11.71 2.18 17.90
C PRO A 24 12.81 2.53 18.89
N VAL A 25 14.04 2.71 18.40
CA VAL A 25 15.15 3.14 19.26
C VAL A 25 14.81 4.54 19.77
N PRO A 26 14.84 4.81 21.08
CA PRO A 26 14.51 6.14 21.61
C PRO A 26 15.38 7.21 20.97
N GLY A 27 14.76 8.24 20.39
CA GLY A 27 15.46 9.33 19.70
C GLY A 27 15.87 9.03 18.25
N TYR A 28 15.74 7.79 17.78
CA TYR A 28 15.85 7.49 16.36
C TYR A 28 14.54 7.88 15.67
N GLN A 29 14.59 8.95 14.88
CA GLN A 29 13.51 9.35 14.01
C GLN A 29 14.07 9.47 12.59
N THR A 30 13.29 9.01 11.63
CA THR A 30 13.67 9.13 10.22
C THR A 30 13.43 10.56 9.76
N ARG A 31 14.28 11.06 8.86
CA ARG A 31 14.13 12.41 8.31
C ARG A 31 12.76 12.60 7.67
N LEU A 32 12.27 11.61 6.94
CA LEU A 32 10.98 11.69 6.25
C LEU A 32 9.80 11.67 7.23
N SER A 33 9.90 10.96 8.36
CA SER A 33 8.92 11.05 9.46
C SER A 33 8.92 12.45 10.11
N GLN A 34 10.10 13.02 10.37
CA GLN A 34 10.22 14.38 10.90
C GLN A 34 9.65 15.43 9.95
N HIS A 35 9.95 15.32 8.65
CA HIS A 35 9.38 16.19 7.62
C HIS A 35 7.85 16.10 7.62
N TYR A 36 7.30 14.89 7.71
CA TYR A 36 5.86 14.72 7.81
C TYR A 36 5.27 15.46 9.03
N HIS A 37 5.85 15.26 10.22
CA HIS A 37 5.31 15.82 11.45
C HIS A 37 5.51 17.33 11.60
N ASN A 38 6.59 17.89 11.06
CA ASN A 38 6.96 19.29 11.25
C ASN A 38 6.38 20.24 10.19
N THR A 39 6.13 19.76 8.97
CA THR A 39 5.68 20.61 7.85
C THR A 39 4.42 20.05 7.20
N LEU A 40 4.51 18.85 6.61
CA LEU A 40 3.44 18.33 5.76
C LEU A 40 2.12 18.13 6.52
N ARG A 41 2.17 17.75 7.79
CA ARG A 41 0.95 17.52 8.59
C ARG A 41 0.09 18.78 8.67
N ASP A 42 0.72 19.93 8.91
CA ASP A 42 0.03 21.20 9.09
C ASP A 42 -0.47 21.73 7.73
N ASP A 43 0.37 21.65 6.69
CA ASP A 43 -0.04 21.94 5.32
C ASP A 43 -1.21 21.06 4.89
N MET A 44 -1.20 19.79 5.29
CA MET A 44 -2.24 18.84 4.96
C MET A 44 -3.56 19.16 5.62
N MET A 45 -3.50 19.60 6.88
CA MET A 45 -4.67 20.08 7.60
C MET A 45 -5.29 21.30 6.91
N ILE A 46 -4.47 22.25 6.46
CA ILE A 46 -4.94 23.47 5.79
C ILE A 46 -5.54 23.15 4.42
N LEU A 47 -4.82 22.38 3.59
CA LEU A 47 -5.23 22.08 2.21
C LEU A 47 -6.51 21.23 2.13
N GLN A 48 -6.78 20.42 3.14
CA GLN A 48 -7.97 19.56 3.18
C GLN A 48 -9.05 20.11 4.11
N TYR A 49 -8.92 21.34 4.63
CA TYR A 49 -9.92 21.92 5.50
C TYR A 49 -11.20 22.24 4.73
N VAL A 50 -12.32 21.72 5.22
CA VAL A 50 -13.67 22.05 4.74
C VAL A 50 -14.41 22.76 5.87
N PRO A 51 -14.92 23.99 5.66
CA PRO A 51 -15.71 24.69 6.66
C PRO A 51 -16.93 23.89 7.12
N PRO A 52 -17.32 23.97 8.40
CA PRO A 52 -18.39 23.13 8.98
C PRO A 52 -19.75 23.34 8.29
N GLN A 53 -20.01 24.53 7.74
CA GLN A 53 -21.25 24.83 7.00
C GLN A 53 -21.34 24.04 5.69
N VAL A 54 -20.22 23.94 4.96
CA VAL A 54 -20.14 23.18 3.71
C VAL A 54 -20.25 21.69 4.00
N ARG A 55 -19.61 21.24 5.09
CA ARG A 55 -19.73 19.87 5.60
C ARG A 55 -21.18 19.50 5.87
N ALA A 56 -21.88 20.24 6.74
CA ALA A 56 -23.28 19.95 7.08
C ALA A 56 -24.17 19.86 5.83
N ARG A 57 -24.00 20.78 4.88
CA ARG A 57 -24.71 20.76 3.60
C ARG A 57 -24.40 19.51 2.76
N GLN A 58 -23.16 19.05 2.72
CA GLN A 58 -22.78 17.82 2.01
C GLN A 58 -23.41 16.58 2.65
N GLU A 59 -23.45 16.52 3.98
CA GLU A 59 -24.08 15.42 4.72
C GLU A 59 -25.59 15.36 4.44
N GLU A 60 -26.28 16.50 4.48
CA GLU A 60 -27.70 16.60 4.12
C GLU A 60 -27.97 16.15 2.67
N LEU A 61 -27.11 16.54 1.73
CA LEU A 61 -27.20 16.11 0.32
C LEU A 61 -26.97 14.60 0.15
N GLU A 62 -26.04 14.02 0.89
CA GLU A 62 -25.82 12.57 0.87
C GLU A 62 -26.99 11.81 1.49
N GLU A 63 -27.53 12.29 2.62
CA GLU A 63 -28.70 11.70 3.25
C GLU A 63 -29.94 11.73 2.36
N THR A 64 -30.22 12.88 1.73
CA THR A 64 -31.32 13.03 0.79
C THR A 64 -31.13 12.12 -0.43
N ARG A 65 -29.90 12.00 -0.95
CA ARG A 65 -29.58 11.04 -2.02
C ARG A 65 -29.81 9.59 -1.59
N LEU A 66 -29.39 9.21 -0.38
CA LEU A 66 -29.60 7.87 0.16
C LEU A 66 -31.09 7.58 0.40
N LYS A 67 -31.86 8.56 0.89
CA LYS A 67 -33.33 8.48 1.05
C LYS A 67 -33.99 8.29 -0.31
N ALA A 68 -33.64 9.09 -1.31
CA ALA A 68 -34.16 8.98 -2.68
C ALA A 68 -33.82 7.62 -3.32
N ILE A 69 -32.61 7.07 -3.11
CA ILE A 69 -32.26 5.72 -3.59
C ILE A 69 -33.15 4.66 -2.93
N LYS A 70 -33.38 4.77 -1.62
CA LYS A 70 -34.26 3.83 -0.89
C LYS A 70 -35.71 3.91 -1.36
N GLU A 71 -36.23 5.12 -1.55
CA GLU A 71 -37.61 5.37 -1.99
C GLU A 71 -37.85 4.90 -3.43
N ASN A 72 -36.90 5.15 -4.35
CA ASN A 72 -36.99 4.67 -5.74
C ASN A 72 -36.89 3.14 -5.88
N VAL A 73 -36.39 2.42 -4.86
CA VAL A 73 -36.40 0.95 -4.80
C VAL A 73 -37.75 0.42 -4.29
N GLY A 74 -38.63 1.28 -3.76
CA GLY A 74 -39.89 0.93 -3.10
C GLY A 74 -41.06 0.48 -3.99
N GLY A 75 -40.90 0.36 -5.31
CA GLY A 75 -42.00 0.03 -6.22
C GLY A 75 -41.83 -1.24 -7.07
N THR A 76 -40.64 -1.85 -7.09
CA THR A 76 -40.39 -3.06 -7.90
C THR A 76 -40.12 -4.24 -6.97
N PRO A 77 -40.95 -5.31 -6.98
CA PRO A 77 -40.64 -6.51 -6.23
C PRO A 77 -39.25 -7.00 -6.65
N PRO A 78 -38.39 -7.44 -5.71
CA PRO A 78 -37.04 -7.85 -6.03
C PRO A 78 -37.11 -8.99 -7.04
N ASN A 79 -36.66 -8.74 -8.27
CA ASN A 79 -36.69 -9.74 -9.34
C ASN A 79 -35.92 -10.99 -8.85
N PRO A 80 -36.59 -12.16 -8.68
CA PRO A 80 -35.94 -13.36 -8.15
C PRO A 80 -34.87 -13.92 -9.09
N LEU A 81 -34.88 -13.53 -10.38
CA LEU A 81 -33.86 -13.87 -11.37
C LEU A 81 -32.67 -12.91 -11.38
N ARG A 82 -32.73 -11.80 -10.64
CA ARG A 82 -31.55 -10.95 -10.33
C ARG A 82 -30.72 -11.67 -9.27
N LYS A 83 -30.28 -12.89 -9.61
CA LYS A 83 -29.26 -13.66 -8.90
C LYS A 83 -28.21 -12.68 -8.43
N GLN A 84 -28.10 -12.54 -7.11
CA GLN A 84 -27.04 -11.86 -6.36
C GLN A 84 -25.89 -11.43 -7.27
N GLN A 85 -26.08 -10.31 -7.97
CA GLN A 85 -25.05 -9.78 -8.85
C GLN A 85 -24.05 -9.19 -7.89
N LYS A 86 -23.17 -10.05 -7.31
CA LYS A 86 -22.33 -9.82 -6.12
C LYS A 86 -22.06 -8.33 -6.01
N THR A 87 -22.93 -7.63 -5.28
CA THR A 87 -22.85 -6.18 -5.26
C THR A 87 -21.53 -5.93 -4.56
N ARG A 88 -20.63 -5.20 -5.24
CA ARG A 88 -19.35 -4.86 -4.63
C ARG A 88 -19.70 -4.27 -3.25
N PRO A 89 -19.05 -4.71 -2.17
CA PRO A 89 -19.35 -4.16 -0.85
C PRO A 89 -19.29 -2.63 -0.95
N PRO A 90 -20.22 -1.92 -0.31
CA PRO A 90 -20.22 -0.46 -0.35
C PRO A 90 -18.86 0.01 0.15
N LYS A 91 -18.25 0.96 -0.58
CA LYS A 91 -16.97 1.52 -0.16
C LYS A 91 -17.16 2.19 1.20
N PRO A 92 -16.18 2.07 2.13
CA PRO A 92 -16.23 2.82 3.37
C PRO A 92 -16.35 4.31 3.06
N ARG A 93 -17.10 5.05 3.88
CA ARG A 93 -17.13 6.51 3.78
C ARG A 93 -15.73 7.04 4.05
N ALA A 94 -15.25 7.96 3.22
CA ALA A 94 -13.98 8.60 3.46
C ALA A 94 -14.06 9.39 4.76
N THR A 95 -13.20 9.07 5.73
CA THR A 95 -13.11 9.88 6.96
C THR A 95 -12.47 11.21 6.59
N GLU A 96 -13.07 12.29 7.07
CA GLU A 96 -12.62 13.63 6.76
C GLU A 96 -11.34 14.00 7.51
N SER A 97 -10.59 14.92 6.93
CA SER A 97 -9.42 15.55 7.53
C SER A 97 -9.83 16.51 8.64
N ALA A 98 -9.41 16.19 9.86
CA ALA A 98 -9.51 17.04 11.03
C ALA A 98 -8.15 17.05 11.74
N ALA A 99 -7.94 17.97 12.70
CA ALA A 99 -6.67 18.05 13.45
C ALA A 99 -6.25 16.72 14.11
N HIS A 100 -7.24 15.91 14.52
CA HIS A 100 -7.04 14.58 15.10
C HIS A 100 -6.95 13.44 14.07
N ASN A 101 -7.24 13.71 12.80
CA ASN A 101 -7.29 12.73 11.72
C ASN A 101 -6.64 13.29 10.44
N THR A 102 -5.38 13.69 10.53
CA THR A 102 -4.59 14.08 9.36
C THR A 102 -4.09 12.82 8.65
N PRO A 103 -4.20 12.72 7.31
CA PRO A 103 -3.69 11.56 6.58
C PRO A 103 -2.18 11.37 6.75
N TYR A 104 -1.76 10.12 6.96
CA TYR A 104 -0.36 9.70 7.02
C TYR A 104 -0.17 8.37 6.27
N VAL A 105 1.07 7.91 6.16
CA VAL A 105 1.36 6.58 5.59
C VAL A 105 1.23 5.54 6.70
N ASP A 106 0.28 4.62 6.56
CA ASP A 106 0.00 3.60 7.57
C ASP A 106 0.94 2.39 7.44
N LYS A 107 1.10 1.91 6.21
CA LYS A 107 1.88 0.71 5.93
C LYS A 107 2.42 0.71 4.51
N VAL A 108 3.62 0.19 4.32
CA VAL A 108 4.15 -0.13 2.99
C VAL A 108 4.32 -1.65 2.87
N THR A 109 3.69 -2.25 1.88
CA THR A 109 3.87 -3.67 1.55
C THR A 109 4.71 -3.78 0.29
N VAL A 110 5.89 -4.39 0.41
CA VAL A 110 6.74 -4.73 -0.73
C VAL A 110 6.55 -6.20 -1.03
N HIS A 111 6.29 -6.54 -2.29
CA HIS A 111 6.10 -7.93 -2.69
C HIS A 111 6.77 -8.25 -4.02
N ILE A 112 7.35 -9.44 -4.09
CA ILE A 112 7.97 -10.01 -5.28
C ILE A 112 7.19 -11.25 -5.67
N ARG A 113 6.90 -11.37 -6.97
CA ARG A 113 6.31 -12.57 -7.56
C ARG A 113 7.33 -13.21 -8.48
N CYS A 114 7.79 -14.42 -8.14
CA CYS A 114 8.76 -15.18 -8.93
C CYS A 114 8.02 -16.28 -9.70
N ARG A 115 7.91 -16.14 -11.02
CA ARG A 115 7.31 -17.19 -11.84
C ARG A 115 8.23 -18.40 -11.96
N GLU A 116 9.53 -18.13 -11.93
CA GLU A 116 10.66 -19.05 -12.05
C GLU A 116 10.73 -20.01 -10.86
N ALA A 117 10.19 -19.60 -9.70
CA ALA A 117 10.08 -20.43 -8.50
C ALA A 117 9.24 -21.70 -8.71
N LEU A 118 8.36 -21.72 -9.73
CA LEU A 118 7.58 -22.90 -10.11
C LEU A 118 8.44 -23.99 -10.75
N GLN A 119 9.50 -23.59 -11.47
CA GLN A 119 10.44 -24.53 -12.09
C GLN A 119 11.52 -24.95 -11.10
N ASN A 120 12.12 -23.97 -10.41
CA ASN A 120 13.18 -24.21 -9.44
C ASN A 120 12.94 -23.41 -8.16
N LYS A 121 12.76 -24.14 -7.05
CA LYS A 121 12.52 -23.57 -5.72
C LYS A 121 13.68 -22.73 -5.19
N HIS A 122 14.91 -22.93 -5.70
CA HIS A 122 16.08 -22.18 -5.26
C HIS A 122 15.99 -20.69 -5.61
N HIS A 123 15.32 -20.33 -6.71
CA HIS A 123 15.10 -18.92 -7.08
C HIS A 123 14.26 -18.14 -6.07
N LEU A 124 13.44 -18.82 -5.28
CA LEU A 124 12.68 -18.19 -4.20
C LEU A 124 13.60 -17.65 -3.08
N LEU A 125 14.72 -18.33 -2.81
CA LEU A 125 15.68 -17.88 -1.81
C LEU A 125 16.30 -16.55 -2.21
N SER A 126 16.64 -16.36 -3.49
CA SER A 126 17.14 -15.07 -3.99
C SER A 126 16.15 -13.95 -3.69
N ALA A 127 14.87 -14.12 -4.04
CA ALA A 127 13.85 -13.09 -3.77
C ALA A 127 13.65 -12.79 -2.28
N LEU A 128 13.68 -13.81 -1.42
CA LEU A 128 13.59 -13.63 0.04
C LEU A 128 14.79 -12.83 0.57
N MET A 129 16.00 -13.19 0.15
CA MET A 129 17.22 -12.54 0.60
C MET A 129 17.29 -11.09 0.08
N THR A 130 16.91 -10.85 -1.17
CA THR A 130 16.83 -9.49 -1.74
C THR A 130 15.89 -8.59 -0.93
N LEU A 131 14.68 -9.05 -0.59
CA LEU A 131 13.77 -8.27 0.25
C LEU A 131 14.33 -8.02 1.66
N GLN A 132 15.01 -9.01 2.24
CA GLN A 132 15.62 -8.86 3.56
C GLN A 132 16.76 -7.85 3.56
N VAL A 133 17.61 -7.85 2.52
CA VAL A 133 18.70 -6.89 2.36
C VAL A 133 18.17 -5.47 2.18
N VAL A 134 17.17 -5.28 1.31
CA VAL A 134 16.60 -3.94 1.04
C VAL A 134 15.84 -3.38 2.24
N THR A 135 15.05 -4.22 2.93
CA THR A 135 14.12 -3.74 3.96
C THR A 135 14.60 -3.93 5.40
N GLY A 136 15.64 -4.72 5.63
CA GLY A 136 16.11 -5.09 6.97
C GLY A 136 15.10 -5.91 7.79
N GLN A 137 14.01 -6.39 7.17
CA GLN A 137 12.96 -7.15 7.83
C GLN A 137 12.78 -8.53 7.20
N ARG A 138 12.50 -9.52 8.04
CA ARG A 138 12.27 -10.89 7.60
C ARG A 138 11.06 -10.97 6.66
N ALA A 139 11.31 -11.37 5.42
CA ALA A 139 10.28 -11.62 4.42
C ALA A 139 9.47 -12.90 4.70
N GLU A 140 8.17 -12.83 4.40
CA GLU A 140 7.23 -13.94 4.47
C GLU A 140 7.04 -14.57 3.08
N VAL A 141 7.00 -15.90 3.03
CA VAL A 141 6.77 -16.65 1.78
C VAL A 141 5.30 -16.60 1.39
N ILE A 142 5.02 -16.17 0.17
CA ILE A 142 3.68 -16.17 -0.42
C ILE A 142 3.44 -17.52 -1.09
N LYS A 143 2.37 -18.20 -0.65
CA LYS A 143 1.87 -19.42 -1.25
C LYS A 143 0.72 -19.14 -2.22
N ALA A 144 0.58 -19.99 -3.23
CA ALA A 144 -0.51 -19.97 -4.20
C ALA A 144 -1.87 -20.17 -3.50
N LYS A 145 -2.80 -19.25 -3.71
CA LYS A 145 -4.20 -19.37 -3.23
C LYS A 145 -5.11 -20.09 -4.22
N ASN A 146 -4.81 -19.96 -5.52
CA ASN A 146 -5.62 -20.48 -6.61
C ASN A 146 -4.82 -21.51 -7.42
N ASP A 147 -5.54 -22.46 -8.02
CA ASP A 147 -5.01 -23.39 -9.01
C ASP A 147 -5.24 -22.81 -10.40
N ALA A 148 -4.22 -22.87 -11.25
CA ALA A 148 -4.34 -22.48 -12.66
C ALA A 148 -3.46 -23.38 -13.51
N ALA A 149 -4.08 -24.33 -14.20
CA ALA A 149 -3.41 -25.25 -15.13
C ALA A 149 -2.55 -24.56 -16.21
N PRO A 150 -2.98 -23.46 -16.89
CA PRO A 150 -2.14 -22.83 -17.92
C PRO A 150 -0.84 -22.24 -17.37
N TRP A 151 -0.80 -21.89 -16.09
CA TRP A 151 0.39 -21.40 -15.41
C TRP A 151 1.18 -22.49 -14.69
N LYS A 152 0.78 -23.77 -14.84
CA LYS A 152 1.31 -24.92 -14.10
C LYS A 152 1.28 -24.69 -12.58
N LEU A 153 0.32 -23.89 -12.12
CA LEU A 153 0.24 -23.45 -10.74
C LEU A 153 -0.73 -24.33 -9.93
N ARG A 154 -0.24 -24.86 -8.80
CA ARG A 154 -1.06 -25.58 -7.82
C ARG A 154 -1.12 -24.82 -6.49
N LYS A 155 -2.24 -24.94 -5.78
CA LYS A 155 -2.51 -24.38 -4.46
C LYS A 155 -1.44 -24.85 -3.47
N GLY A 156 -1.02 -23.93 -2.62
CA GLY A 156 0.00 -24.17 -1.60
C GLY A 156 1.45 -24.13 -2.09
N MET A 157 1.70 -24.07 -3.41
CA MET A 157 3.07 -23.89 -3.93
C MET A 157 3.61 -22.50 -3.57
N PRO A 158 4.89 -22.38 -3.15
CA PRO A 158 5.50 -21.08 -2.90
C PRO A 158 5.81 -20.39 -4.25
N ILE A 159 5.36 -19.14 -4.40
CA ILE A 159 5.52 -18.36 -5.65
C ILE A 159 6.39 -17.12 -5.42
N GLY A 160 6.40 -16.57 -4.22
CA GLY A 160 7.06 -15.29 -4.00
C GLY A 160 7.25 -14.97 -2.54
N ALA A 161 7.59 -13.72 -2.28
CA ALA A 161 7.86 -13.20 -0.95
C ALA A 161 7.22 -11.82 -0.77
N LYS A 162 6.81 -11.50 0.46
CA LYS A 162 6.38 -10.15 0.84
C LYS A 162 7.04 -9.71 2.14
N VAL A 163 7.14 -8.41 2.30
CA VAL A 163 7.47 -7.74 3.56
C VAL A 163 6.42 -6.66 3.80
N GLU A 164 5.99 -6.54 5.06
CA GLU A 164 5.09 -5.48 5.51
C GLU A 164 5.86 -4.58 6.48
N LEU A 165 6.06 -3.32 6.08
CA LEU A 165 6.81 -2.31 6.81
C LEU A 165 5.85 -1.33 7.46
N THR A 166 6.09 -1.03 8.74
CA THR A 166 5.35 -0.06 9.55
C THR A 166 6.33 0.73 10.42
N GLY A 167 5.92 1.91 10.90
CA GLY A 167 6.76 2.76 11.75
C GLY A 167 7.98 3.31 11.01
N ASP A 168 9.14 3.35 11.66
CA ASP A 168 10.34 4.02 11.13
C ASP A 168 10.91 3.33 9.89
N ARG A 169 10.99 1.99 9.88
CA ARG A 169 11.51 1.22 8.73
C ARG A 169 10.73 1.47 7.43
N MET A 170 9.44 1.76 7.56
CA MET A 170 8.60 2.13 6.42
C MET A 170 9.03 3.46 5.82
N TYR A 171 9.27 4.46 6.67
CA TYR A 171 9.73 5.77 6.23
C TYR A 171 11.17 5.72 5.70
N GLU A 172 12.08 4.94 6.30
CA GLU A 172 13.41 4.69 5.74
C GLU A 172 13.35 4.09 4.33
N PHE A 173 12.48 3.10 4.12
CA PHE A 173 12.32 2.49 2.81
C PHE A 173 11.78 3.48 1.78
N LEU A 174 10.77 4.29 2.14
CA LEU A 174 10.23 5.33 1.26
C LEU A 174 11.29 6.40 0.93
N ASP A 175 12.09 6.78 1.91
CA ASP A 175 13.15 7.77 1.75
C ASP A 175 14.19 7.31 0.73
N LYS A 176 14.69 6.08 0.88
CA LYS A 176 15.61 5.45 -0.09
C LYS A 176 14.98 5.33 -1.47
N LEU A 177 13.71 4.94 -1.53
CA LEU A 177 12.99 4.80 -2.79
C LEU A 177 12.92 6.13 -3.52
N VAL A 178 12.48 7.20 -2.85
CA VAL A 178 12.22 8.49 -3.48
C VAL A 178 13.49 9.26 -3.80
N GLU A 179 14.49 9.25 -2.92
CA GLU A 179 15.70 10.05 -3.13
C GLU A 179 16.78 9.36 -3.96
N VAL A 180 16.90 8.03 -3.86
CA VAL A 180 17.98 7.28 -4.50
C VAL A 180 17.48 6.50 -5.70
N VAL A 181 16.42 5.70 -5.52
CA VAL A 181 16.00 4.74 -6.55
C VAL A 181 15.26 5.43 -7.70
N LEU A 182 14.21 6.20 -7.40
CA LEU A 182 13.39 6.81 -8.46
C LEU A 182 14.18 7.74 -9.39
N PRO A 183 15.09 8.61 -8.92
CA PRO A 183 15.84 9.50 -9.80
C PRO A 183 16.87 8.77 -10.66
N ARG A 184 17.38 7.62 -10.19
CA ARG A 184 18.32 6.76 -10.94
C ARG A 184 17.63 5.88 -11.98
N MET A 185 16.31 5.69 -11.89
CA MET A 185 15.56 4.89 -12.85
C MET A 185 15.41 5.61 -14.19
N LYS A 186 15.90 4.99 -15.26
CA LYS A 186 15.82 5.55 -16.62
C LYS A 186 14.40 5.67 -17.18
N GLU A 187 13.55 4.70 -16.87
CA GLU A 187 12.23 4.53 -17.51
C GLU A 187 11.06 4.95 -16.61
N TYR A 188 11.35 5.49 -15.42
CA TYR A 188 10.31 5.86 -14.46
C TYR A 188 9.91 7.33 -14.61
N ASN A 189 8.75 7.55 -15.23
CA ASN A 189 8.21 8.90 -15.40
C ASN A 189 7.41 9.40 -14.19
N GLY A 190 6.95 8.50 -13.30
CA GLY A 190 6.09 8.83 -12.15
C GLY A 190 4.77 8.05 -12.12
N LEU A 191 4.01 8.17 -11.04
CA LEU A 191 2.67 7.58 -10.94
C LEU A 191 1.69 8.33 -11.81
N ARG A 192 0.74 7.62 -12.40
CA ARG A 192 -0.36 8.27 -13.12
C ARG A 192 -1.28 9.02 -12.16
N MET A 193 -1.80 10.17 -12.59
CA MET A 193 -2.86 10.91 -11.90
C MET A 193 -4.18 10.13 -11.78
N ASP A 194 -4.34 9.00 -12.45
CA ASP A 194 -5.53 8.14 -12.28
C ASP A 194 -5.26 6.94 -11.37
N ALA A 195 -4.02 6.79 -10.88
CA ALA A 195 -3.66 5.70 -10.00
C ALA A 195 -4.34 5.83 -8.63
N GLY A 196 -4.71 4.68 -8.06
CA GLY A 196 -5.20 4.52 -6.69
C GLY A 196 -6.50 3.72 -6.61
N ASP A 197 -6.69 2.99 -5.52
CA ASP A 197 -7.82 2.05 -5.35
C ASP A 197 -9.17 2.73 -5.02
N GLY A 198 -9.18 4.06 -4.94
CA GLY A 198 -10.33 4.89 -4.55
C GLY A 198 -10.31 5.26 -3.07
N MET A 199 -9.51 4.56 -2.26
CA MET A 199 -9.42 4.70 -0.81
C MET A 199 -8.01 5.11 -0.34
N GLY A 200 -7.26 5.85 -1.16
CA GLY A 200 -5.93 6.36 -0.77
C GLY A 200 -4.81 5.31 -0.74
N CYS A 201 -5.03 4.09 -1.23
CA CYS A 201 -3.98 3.12 -1.46
C CYS A 201 -3.39 3.29 -2.86
N PHE A 202 -2.06 3.31 -2.96
CA PHE A 202 -1.33 3.44 -4.22
C PHE A 202 -0.41 2.26 -4.43
N THR A 203 -0.34 1.78 -5.67
CA THR A 203 0.51 0.65 -6.06
C THR A 203 1.51 1.10 -7.10
N LEU A 204 2.77 0.79 -6.84
CA LEU A 204 3.93 1.00 -7.69
C LEU A 204 4.44 -0.35 -8.17
N GLY A 205 4.70 -0.48 -9.47
CA GLY A 205 5.35 -1.66 -10.05
C GLY A 205 6.71 -1.26 -10.61
N PHE A 206 7.72 -2.08 -10.33
CA PHE A 206 9.08 -1.86 -10.78
C PHE A 206 9.62 -3.10 -11.51
N ASP A 207 10.39 -2.84 -12.55
CA ASP A 207 11.08 -3.88 -13.31
C ASP A 207 12.28 -4.45 -12.54
N ASN A 208 12.83 -5.55 -13.02
CA ASN A 208 13.93 -6.26 -12.38
C ASN A 208 15.16 -5.37 -12.17
N SER A 209 15.43 -4.44 -13.09
CA SER A 209 16.58 -3.53 -13.01
C SER A 209 16.52 -2.57 -11.82
N ALA A 210 15.31 -2.24 -11.33
CA ALA A 210 15.14 -1.25 -10.27
C ALA A 210 15.70 -1.73 -8.92
N ILE A 211 15.72 -3.04 -8.67
CA ILE A 211 16.18 -3.59 -7.39
C ILE A 211 17.69 -3.39 -7.18
N GLY A 212 18.48 -3.35 -8.26
CA GLY A 212 19.93 -3.12 -8.21
C GLY A 212 20.30 -1.66 -7.92
N LEU A 213 19.33 -0.73 -7.96
CA LEU A 213 19.56 0.69 -7.68
C LEU A 213 19.49 1.02 -6.18
N PHE A 214 19.05 0.08 -5.34
CA PHE A 214 19.10 0.25 -3.89
C PHE A 214 20.55 0.19 -3.40
N PRO A 215 20.97 1.09 -2.49
CA PRO A 215 22.35 1.15 -2.02
C PRO A 215 22.78 -0.14 -1.30
N GLU A 216 21.86 -0.83 -0.63
CA GLU A 216 22.16 -2.10 0.06
C GLU A 216 22.39 -3.26 -0.93
N MET A 217 21.73 -3.21 -2.09
CA MET A 217 21.83 -4.24 -3.11
C MET A 217 23.00 -4.01 -4.07
N GLU A 218 23.38 -2.75 -4.32
CA GLU A 218 24.47 -2.39 -5.25
C GLU A 218 25.78 -3.13 -4.89
N MET A 219 26.11 -3.26 -3.60
CA MET A 219 27.32 -3.95 -3.12
C MET A 219 27.25 -5.49 -3.24
N VAL A 220 26.06 -6.06 -3.11
CA VAL A 220 25.87 -7.53 -3.02
C VAL A 220 25.31 -8.09 -4.33
N TYR A 221 25.15 -7.25 -5.35
CA TYR A 221 24.46 -7.56 -6.60
C TYR A 221 25.00 -8.84 -7.26
N ASP A 222 26.31 -8.98 -7.33
CA ASP A 222 26.99 -10.12 -7.97
C ASP A 222 26.78 -11.46 -7.27
N MET A 223 26.40 -11.45 -5.98
CA MET A 223 26.12 -12.68 -5.23
C MET A 223 24.74 -13.27 -5.56
N PHE A 224 23.85 -12.49 -6.19
CA PHE A 224 22.50 -12.93 -6.51
C PHE A 224 22.44 -13.51 -7.93
N PRO A 225 22.06 -14.79 -8.10
CA PRO A 225 22.02 -15.43 -9.42
C PRO A 225 20.88 -14.88 -10.30
N MET A 226 19.80 -14.40 -9.68
CA MET A 226 18.66 -13.80 -10.37
C MET A 226 18.07 -12.68 -9.53
N VAL A 227 17.73 -11.59 -10.23
CA VAL A 227 17.00 -10.44 -9.68
C VAL A 227 15.58 -10.39 -10.24
N PHE A 228 14.64 -9.97 -9.40
CA PHE A 228 13.23 -9.92 -9.72
C PHE A 228 12.68 -8.52 -9.57
N GLY A 229 11.71 -8.17 -10.41
CA GLY A 229 10.88 -6.99 -10.25
C GLY A 229 10.03 -7.12 -8.99
N PHE A 230 9.65 -5.97 -8.45
CA PHE A 230 8.90 -5.89 -7.21
C PHE A 230 7.79 -4.86 -7.35
N ALA A 231 6.76 -5.01 -6.52
CA ALA A 231 5.70 -4.05 -6.42
C ALA A 231 5.59 -3.54 -4.99
N VAL A 232 5.41 -2.23 -4.86
CA VAL A 232 5.28 -1.51 -3.60
C VAL A 232 3.87 -0.98 -3.49
N ASN A 233 3.15 -1.45 -2.46
CA ASN A 233 1.83 -0.96 -2.13
C ASN A 233 1.96 -0.01 -0.94
N ILE A 234 1.64 1.26 -1.15
CA ILE A 234 1.64 2.28 -0.12
C ILE A 234 0.20 2.45 0.35
N LYS A 235 -0.06 2.01 1.58
CA LYS A 235 -1.34 2.20 2.26
C LYS A 235 -1.26 3.47 3.08
N THR A 236 -2.14 4.42 2.77
CA THR A 236 -2.31 5.64 3.56
C THR A 236 -3.57 5.53 4.41
N THR A 237 -3.69 6.37 5.44
CA THR A 237 -4.94 6.59 6.17
C THR A 237 -5.93 7.47 5.41
N ALA A 238 -5.55 8.01 4.24
CA ALA A 238 -6.42 8.87 3.45
C ALA A 238 -7.66 8.09 2.99
N GLY A 239 -8.86 8.58 3.30
CA GLY A 239 -10.11 7.93 2.88
C GLY A 239 -10.42 8.05 1.39
N HIS A 240 -9.65 8.83 0.64
CA HIS A 240 -9.87 9.09 -0.79
C HIS A 240 -8.56 9.30 -1.56
N ASN A 241 -8.57 9.01 -2.87
CA ASN A 241 -7.38 9.12 -3.72
C ASN A 241 -6.77 10.54 -3.78
N PRO A 242 -7.55 11.64 -3.90
CA PRO A 242 -6.96 12.97 -3.94
C PRO A 242 -6.12 13.33 -2.71
N ALA A 243 -6.60 13.00 -1.51
CA ALA A 243 -5.85 13.25 -0.27
C ALA A 243 -4.58 12.40 -0.22
N GLY A 244 -4.69 11.11 -0.54
CA GLY A 244 -3.52 10.24 -0.54
C GLY A 244 -2.49 10.65 -1.60
N ARG A 245 -2.93 11.15 -2.75
CA ARG A 245 -2.02 11.71 -3.76
C ARG A 245 -1.31 12.94 -3.26
N LEU A 246 -2.03 13.85 -2.62
CA LEU A 246 -1.43 15.08 -2.12
C LEU A 246 -0.40 14.79 -1.02
N LEU A 247 -0.70 13.83 -0.14
CA LEU A 247 0.25 13.32 0.85
C LEU A 247 1.51 12.75 0.18
N LEU A 248 1.35 11.84 -0.78
CA LEU A 248 2.48 11.20 -1.46
C LEU A 248 3.30 12.22 -2.28
N SER A 249 2.64 13.20 -2.89
CA SER A 249 3.29 14.29 -3.59
C SER A 249 4.12 15.16 -2.64
N GLY A 250 3.63 15.41 -1.42
CA GLY A 250 4.40 16.08 -0.37
C GLY A 250 5.59 15.26 0.12
N LEU A 251 5.52 13.93 0.01
CA LEU A 251 6.64 13.01 0.24
C LEU A 251 7.53 12.82 -1.01
N ASN A 252 7.53 13.77 -1.94
CA ASN A 252 8.34 13.81 -3.15
C ASN A 252 8.09 12.66 -4.14
N LEU A 253 6.95 11.96 -4.09
CA LEU A 253 6.58 11.01 -5.14
C LEU A 253 6.05 11.75 -6.38
N PRO A 254 6.66 11.57 -7.56
CA PRO A 254 6.24 12.26 -8.76
C PRO A 254 4.93 11.67 -9.31
N PHE A 255 3.99 12.56 -9.63
CA PHE A 255 2.74 12.23 -10.33
C PHE A 255 2.71 12.88 -11.71
N VAL A 256 2.35 12.11 -12.72
CA VAL A 256 2.27 12.55 -14.12
C VAL A 256 0.84 12.48 -14.60
N HIS A 257 0.42 13.57 -15.25
CA HIS A 257 -0.84 13.61 -15.99
C HIS A 257 -0.73 12.69 -17.21
N ALA A 258 -1.74 11.87 -17.45
CA ALA A 258 -1.79 11.09 -18.68
C ALA A 258 -1.74 12.06 -19.87
N ARG A 259 -0.68 11.95 -20.69
CA ARG A 259 -0.57 12.74 -21.92
C ARG A 259 -1.74 12.31 -22.82
N LYS A 260 -2.64 13.24 -23.16
CA LYS A 260 -3.68 12.97 -24.16
C LYS A 260 -2.96 12.61 -25.47
N PRO A 261 -3.29 11.50 -26.16
CA PRO A 261 -2.64 11.19 -27.42
C PRO A 261 -2.88 12.35 -28.39
N ALA A 262 -1.84 12.77 -29.11
CA ALA A 262 -1.79 13.98 -29.94
C ALA A 262 -2.74 13.97 -31.16
N THR A 263 -3.64 12.99 -31.26
CA THR A 263 -4.51 12.78 -32.42
C THR A 263 -5.70 13.74 -32.50
N GLU A 264 -6.01 14.48 -31.42
CA GLU A 264 -7.13 15.44 -31.40
C GLU A 264 -6.75 16.89 -31.74
N SER A 265 -5.46 17.21 -31.85
CA SER A 265 -5.00 18.58 -32.14
C SER A 265 -4.77 18.89 -33.63
N LEU A 266 -5.22 18.01 -34.53
CA LEU A 266 -5.09 18.15 -35.99
C LEU A 266 -6.45 18.30 -36.73
N MET A 267 -7.54 18.58 -36.01
CA MET A 267 -8.87 18.85 -36.59
C MET A 267 -9.43 20.23 -36.19
N LEU A 268 -8.57 21.24 -36.09
CA LEU A 268 -8.90 22.67 -36.06
C LEU A 268 -7.92 23.41 -36.96
#